data_AF-A0A7S2T3E5-F1
#
_entry.id   AF-A0A7S2T3E5-F1
#
_cell.length_a   1.000
_cell.length_b   1.000
_cell.length_c   1.000
_cell.angle_alpha   90.00
_cell.angle_beta   90.00
_cell.angle_gamma   90.00
#
_symmetry.space_group_name_H-M   'P 1'
#
loop_
_entity.id
_entity.type
_entity.pdbx_description
1 polymer ?
#
loop_
_entity_poly.entity_id
_entity_poly.type
_entity_poly.pdbx_seq_one_letter_code
_entity_poly.pdbx_strand_id
1 'polypeptide(L)'
;MLLPKRKLKPRTFRCQVGYSICIGGLARVDLISAPGNSVYITLWCSDEVTTHFGKSENAEAKQQQAVGKSLVPPLDPELSMPQLVSSDFLVQGNHWKRSSEDIAIAGLGWVSVGVSGQCEIRAWAPKSVLLFQRDALMPDYAKDLERPGYGMMLPNSSKK
;
A
#
# COMPACT_ATOMS: atom_id res chain seq x y z
N MET A 1 -9.86 13.91 -3.00
CA MET A 1 -10.62 13.89 -1.74
C MET A 1 -10.32 12.58 -1.02
N LEU A 2 -9.95 12.62 0.26
CA LEU A 2 -9.57 11.40 1.01
C LEU A 2 -10.76 10.52 1.36
N LEU A 3 -11.93 11.14 1.55
CA LEU A 3 -13.17 10.44 1.81
C LEU A 3 -13.68 9.77 0.52
N PRO A 4 -13.86 8.44 0.50
CA PRO A 4 -14.36 7.74 -0.68
C PRO A 4 -15.80 8.16 -0.99
N LYS A 5 -16.05 8.58 -2.23
CA LYS A 5 -17.42 8.86 -2.74
C LYS A 5 -18.09 7.61 -3.33
N ARG A 6 -17.32 6.56 -3.56
CA ARG A 6 -17.74 5.30 -4.19
C ARG A 6 -17.24 4.12 -3.36
N LYS A 7 -17.78 2.93 -3.63
CA LYS A 7 -17.27 1.67 -3.08
C LYS A 7 -15.76 1.56 -3.32
N LEU A 8 -15.02 1.23 -2.27
CA LEU A 8 -13.58 1.01 -2.36
C LEU A 8 -13.26 -0.09 -3.37
N LYS A 9 -12.34 0.22 -4.28
CA LYS A 9 -11.78 -0.77 -5.22
C LYS A 9 -10.42 -1.20 -4.69
N PRO A 10 -10.24 -2.48 -4.32
CA PRO A 10 -8.96 -2.96 -3.84
C PRO A 10 -7.91 -2.89 -4.94
N ARG A 11 -6.69 -2.51 -4.57
CA ARG A 11 -5.52 -2.53 -5.45
C ARG A 11 -4.48 -3.48 -4.88
N THR A 12 -4.25 -4.59 -5.58
CA THR A 12 -3.37 -5.65 -5.10
C THR A 12 -2.05 -5.66 -5.83
N PHE A 13 -0.97 -5.72 -5.06
CA PHE A 13 0.40 -5.79 -5.52
C PHE A 13 1.00 -7.11 -5.06
N ARG A 14 1.70 -7.79 -5.97
CA ARG A 14 2.63 -8.86 -5.57
C ARG A 14 3.94 -8.20 -5.16
N CYS A 15 4.05 -7.89 -3.87
CA CYS A 15 5.17 -7.13 -3.31
C CYS A 15 6.35 -8.07 -3.03
N GLN A 16 7.52 -7.75 -3.56
CA GLN A 16 8.75 -8.50 -3.30
C GLN A 16 9.50 -7.92 -2.10
N VAL A 17 10.37 -8.71 -1.48
CA VAL A 17 11.22 -8.20 -0.40
C VAL A 17 12.10 -7.07 -0.94
N GLY A 18 12.18 -5.94 -0.23
CA GLY A 18 12.86 -4.72 -0.68
C GLY A 18 12.07 -3.89 -1.70
N TYR A 19 10.75 -4.08 -1.79
CA TYR A 19 9.85 -3.21 -2.55
C TYR A 19 8.92 -2.42 -1.63
N SER A 20 8.47 -1.28 -2.17
CA SER A 20 7.65 -0.27 -1.52
C SER A 20 6.43 0.08 -2.35
N ILE A 21 5.32 0.34 -1.67
CA ILE A 21 4.10 0.93 -2.22
C ILE A 21 3.95 2.31 -1.60
N CYS A 22 4.15 3.37 -2.40
CA CYS A 22 3.86 4.74 -2.02
C CYS A 22 2.38 5.01 -2.25
N ILE A 23 1.72 5.62 -1.27
CA ILE A 23 0.27 5.89 -1.27
C ILE A 23 0.10 7.41 -1.20
N GLY A 24 -0.02 8.04 -2.36
CA GLY A 24 0.14 9.48 -2.54
C GLY A 24 1.46 9.98 -1.93
N GLY A 25 1.43 11.21 -1.41
CA GLY A 25 2.44 11.75 -0.50
C GLY A 25 2.15 11.48 0.98
N LEU A 26 1.17 10.62 1.29
CA LEU A 26 0.64 10.46 2.65
C LEU A 26 1.22 9.29 3.41
N ALA A 27 1.46 8.18 2.72
CA ALA A 27 1.95 6.97 3.38
C ALA A 27 2.84 6.16 2.45
N ARG A 28 3.60 5.23 3.04
CA ARG A 28 4.40 4.25 2.32
C ARG A 28 4.37 2.93 3.07
N VAL A 29 4.39 1.82 2.34
CA VAL A 29 4.48 0.48 2.92
C VAL A 29 5.60 -0.29 2.25
N ASP A 30 6.55 -0.79 3.04
CA ASP A 30 7.73 -1.51 2.58
C ASP A 30 7.66 -2.96 3.07
N LEU A 31 7.99 -3.92 2.20
CA LEU A 31 8.16 -5.32 2.60
C LEU A 31 9.62 -5.56 2.98
N ILE A 32 9.86 -5.79 4.27
CA ILE A 32 11.22 -5.94 4.85
C ILE A 32 11.68 -7.38 4.79
N SER A 33 10.83 -8.32 5.17
CA SER A 33 11.13 -9.75 5.13
C SER A 33 9.86 -10.56 4.90
N ALA A 34 10.01 -11.75 4.32
CA ALA A 34 8.91 -12.70 4.12
C ALA A 34 9.48 -14.13 4.03
N PRO A 35 8.65 -15.17 4.23
CA PRO A 35 9.11 -16.56 4.16
C PRO A 35 9.52 -16.99 2.76
N GLY A 36 9.02 -16.28 1.74
CA GLY A 36 9.42 -16.41 0.34
C GLY A 36 9.70 -15.05 -0.28
N ASN A 37 9.91 -15.02 -1.59
CA ASN A 37 10.39 -13.81 -2.28
C ASN A 37 9.34 -12.69 -2.43
N SER A 38 8.06 -12.98 -2.19
CA SER A 38 6.99 -11.99 -2.35
C SER A 38 5.76 -12.33 -1.50
N VAL A 39 4.98 -11.33 -1.11
CA VAL A 39 3.64 -11.47 -0.51
C VAL A 39 2.59 -10.70 -1.33
N TYR A 40 1.32 -10.96 -1.08
CA TYR A 40 0.24 -10.13 -1.64
C TYR A 40 -0.10 -9.00 -0.68
N ILE A 41 -0.06 -7.77 -1.19
CA ILE A 41 -0.43 -6.58 -0.44
C ILE A 41 -1.61 -5.92 -1.16
N THR A 42 -2.74 -5.80 -0.48
CA THR A 42 -3.96 -5.21 -1.03
C THR A 42 -4.27 -3.90 -0.34
N LEU A 43 -4.22 -2.80 -1.07
CA LEU A 43 -4.57 -1.47 -0.58
C LEU A 43 -6.07 -1.21 -0.71
N TRP A 44 -6.67 -0.79 0.39
CA TRP A 44 -8.06 -0.35 0.51
C TRP A 44 -8.09 1.13 0.89
N CYS A 45 -8.20 2.00 -0.12
CA CYS A 45 -8.38 3.44 0.07
C CYS A 45 -9.10 4.06 -1.13
N SER A 46 -9.41 5.36 -1.06
CA SER A 46 -10.02 6.10 -2.16
C SER A 46 -9.26 5.90 -3.47
N ASP A 47 -10.00 5.71 -4.57
CA ASP A 47 -9.44 5.53 -5.91
C ASP A 47 -8.80 6.81 -6.46
N GLU A 48 -9.11 7.96 -5.85
CA GLU A 48 -8.46 9.25 -6.12
C GLU A 48 -7.04 9.36 -5.55
N VAL A 49 -6.64 8.46 -4.64
CA VAL A 49 -5.27 8.42 -4.09
C VAL A 49 -4.40 7.61 -5.04
N THR A 50 -3.42 8.22 -5.69
CA THR A 50 -2.54 7.52 -6.62
C THR A 50 -1.46 6.72 -5.88
N THR A 51 -0.92 5.70 -6.53
CA THR A 51 0.06 4.79 -5.93
C THR A 51 1.22 4.54 -6.85
N HIS A 52 2.43 4.52 -6.30
CA HIS A 52 3.63 4.06 -7.00
C HIS A 52 4.17 2.81 -6.34
N PHE A 53 4.56 1.82 -7.15
CA PHE A 53 5.13 0.56 -6.69
C PHE A 53 6.52 0.36 -7.31
N GLY A 54 7.51 0.03 -6.48
CA GLY A 54 8.89 -0.17 -6.95
C GLY A 54 9.86 -0.50 -5.82
N LYS A 55 11.16 -0.54 -6.12
CA LYS A 55 12.22 -0.85 -5.13
C LYS A 55 12.31 0.18 -4.01
N SER A 56 12.59 -0.29 -2.79
CA SER A 56 12.67 0.52 -1.57
C SER A 56 13.90 1.41 -1.48
N GLU A 57 15.03 1.05 -2.11
CA GLU A 57 16.33 1.73 -2.02
C GLU A 57 16.29 3.25 -2.25
N ASN A 58 15.31 3.74 -3.02
CA ASN A 58 15.13 5.17 -3.30
C ASN A 58 13.66 5.60 -3.17
N ALA A 59 12.85 4.84 -2.42
CA ALA A 59 11.41 5.06 -2.39
C ALA A 59 11.05 6.42 -1.79
N GLU A 60 11.76 6.87 -0.74
CA GLU A 60 11.53 8.18 -0.12
C GLU A 60 11.80 9.33 -1.11
N ALA A 61 12.99 9.36 -1.71
CA ALA A 61 13.36 10.40 -2.66
C ALA A 61 12.43 10.43 -3.88
N LYS A 62 12.10 9.25 -4.43
CA LYS A 62 11.16 9.14 -5.56
C LYS A 62 9.75 9.57 -5.18
N GLN A 63 9.33 9.27 -3.95
CA GLN A 63 8.03 9.71 -3.45
C GLN A 63 8.01 11.24 -3.38
N GLN A 64 8.97 11.86 -2.69
CA GLN A 64 9.08 13.32 -2.55
C GLN A 64 9.11 14.05 -3.90
N GLN A 65 9.83 13.52 -4.89
CA GLN A 65 9.88 14.11 -6.24
C GLN A 65 8.55 14.02 -7.03
N ALA A 66 7.73 13.00 -6.72
CA ALA A 66 6.48 12.72 -7.40
C ALA A 66 5.24 13.32 -6.71
N VAL A 67 5.33 13.64 -5.42
CA VAL A 67 4.27 14.31 -4.64
C VAL A 67 3.83 15.59 -5.35
N GLY A 68 2.52 15.80 -5.47
CA GLY A 68 1.93 16.96 -6.16
C GLY A 68 1.99 16.89 -7.70
N LYS A 69 2.64 15.87 -8.28
CA LYS A 69 2.68 15.62 -9.73
C LYS A 69 1.91 14.35 -10.05
N SER A 70 2.56 13.19 -9.95
CA SER A 70 1.98 11.88 -10.21
C SER A 70 1.53 11.17 -8.94
N LEU A 71 2.08 11.53 -7.77
CA LEU A 71 1.59 11.11 -6.46
C LEU A 71 0.69 12.17 -5.83
N VAL A 72 -0.58 11.86 -5.75
CA VAL A 72 -1.64 12.71 -5.21
C VAL A 72 -2.40 11.88 -4.17
N PRO A 73 -2.73 12.45 -3.01
CA PRO A 73 -2.57 13.85 -2.58
C PRO A 73 -1.17 14.17 -2.02
N PRO A 74 -0.79 15.46 -1.91
CA PRO A 74 -1.59 16.66 -2.15
C PRO A 74 -1.82 16.92 -3.65
N LEU A 75 -2.90 17.63 -3.97
CA LEU A 75 -3.17 18.10 -5.34
C LEU A 75 -2.32 19.32 -5.69
N ASP A 76 -1.99 20.11 -4.67
CA ASP A 76 -1.14 21.29 -4.78
C ASP A 76 0.33 20.87 -4.57
N PRO A 77 1.22 21.05 -5.57
CA PRO A 77 2.64 20.78 -5.42
C PRO A 77 3.36 21.71 -4.45
N GLU A 78 2.82 22.90 -4.17
CA GLU A 78 3.42 23.86 -3.25
C GLU A 78 3.13 23.53 -1.78
N LEU A 79 2.17 22.62 -1.54
CA LEU A 79 1.85 22.18 -0.19
C LEU A 79 2.93 21.26 0.37
N SER A 80 3.65 21.76 1.37
CA SER A 80 4.59 20.97 2.16
C SER A 80 3.90 19.78 2.80
N MET A 81 4.41 18.58 2.52
CA MET A 81 3.95 17.35 3.18
C MET A 81 4.75 17.11 4.46
N PRO A 82 4.10 16.67 5.55
CA PRO A 82 4.79 16.33 6.78
C PRO A 82 5.75 15.16 6.56
N GLN A 83 6.87 15.17 7.30
CA GLN A 83 7.81 14.06 7.31
C GLN A 83 7.13 12.78 7.82
N LEU A 84 7.36 11.68 7.12
CA LEU A 84 6.84 10.37 7.50
C LEU A 84 7.77 9.71 8.54
N VAL A 85 7.16 9.06 9.52
CA VAL A 85 7.84 8.22 10.51
C VAL A 85 7.43 6.77 10.29
N SER A 86 8.34 5.83 10.56
CA SER A 86 8.11 4.41 10.37
C SER A 86 7.53 3.72 11.61
N SER A 87 6.82 2.63 11.38
CA SER A 87 6.45 1.63 12.39
C SER A 87 6.50 0.25 11.75
N ASP A 88 7.04 -0.71 12.48
CA ASP A 88 7.25 -2.08 12.01
C ASP A 88 6.16 -3.01 12.55
N PHE A 89 5.68 -3.88 11.68
CA PHE A 89 4.59 -4.81 11.94
C PHE A 89 5.00 -6.21 11.53
N LEU A 90 4.82 -7.17 12.43
CA LEU A 90 4.98 -8.58 12.14
C LEU A 90 3.61 -9.15 11.80
N VAL A 91 3.44 -9.59 10.56
CA VAL A 91 2.20 -10.18 10.08
C VAL A 91 2.34 -11.68 9.96
N GLN A 92 1.41 -12.41 10.57
CA GLN A 92 1.37 -13.86 10.52
C GLN A 92 0.16 -14.32 9.70
N GLY A 93 0.40 -15.20 8.73
CA GLY A 93 -0.65 -15.76 7.89
C GLY A 93 -0.46 -17.23 7.61
N ASN A 94 -1.55 -17.89 7.19
CA ASN A 94 -1.55 -19.32 6.90
C ASN A 94 -1.82 -19.62 5.42
N HIS A 95 -2.16 -18.61 4.60
CA HIS A 95 -2.52 -18.83 3.20
C HIS A 95 -2.37 -17.56 2.36
N TRP A 96 -1.73 -17.70 1.19
CA TRP A 96 -1.59 -16.63 0.18
C TRP A 96 -2.90 -16.14 -0.47
N LYS A 97 -3.98 -16.93 -0.43
CA LYS A 97 -5.26 -16.64 -1.09
C LYS A 97 -6.22 -15.87 -0.18
N ARG A 98 -5.78 -15.51 1.03
CA ARG A 98 -6.57 -14.71 1.96
C ARG A 98 -5.71 -13.70 2.66
N SER A 99 -6.26 -12.52 2.89
CA SER A 99 -5.61 -11.58 3.78
C SER A 99 -5.72 -12.09 5.22
N SER A 100 -4.61 -12.08 5.93
CA SER A 100 -4.53 -12.54 7.32
C SER A 100 -4.78 -11.37 8.26
N GLU A 101 -4.03 -10.29 8.08
CA GLU A 101 -4.11 -9.09 8.90
C GLU A 101 -4.11 -7.83 8.04
N ASP A 102 -4.62 -6.75 8.62
CA ASP A 102 -4.59 -5.41 8.08
C ASP A 102 -3.60 -4.54 8.86
N ILE A 103 -2.89 -3.68 8.15
CA ILE A 103 -2.22 -2.50 8.70
C ILE A 103 -3.08 -1.30 8.37
N ALA A 104 -3.77 -0.76 9.37
CA ALA A 104 -4.65 0.39 9.25
C ALA A 104 -3.88 1.71 9.33
N ILE A 105 -4.22 2.64 8.43
CA ILE A 105 -3.65 3.99 8.35
C ILE A 105 -4.81 4.97 8.60
N ALA A 106 -4.85 5.54 9.81
CA ALA A 106 -5.99 6.34 10.26
C ALA A 106 -6.30 7.49 9.29
N GLY A 107 -7.58 7.58 8.89
CA GLY A 107 -8.07 8.62 7.96
C GLY A 107 -7.76 8.39 6.47
N LEU A 108 -7.00 7.35 6.11
CA LEU A 108 -6.68 7.03 4.71
C LEU A 108 -7.32 5.71 4.25
N GLY A 109 -7.23 4.67 5.07
CA GLY A 109 -7.64 3.33 4.71
C GLY A 109 -6.79 2.27 5.39
N TRP A 110 -6.59 1.14 4.74
CA TRP A 110 -5.73 0.07 5.26
C TRP A 110 -5.08 -0.74 4.15
N VAL A 111 -4.09 -1.52 4.55
CA VAL A 111 -3.38 -2.45 3.69
C VAL A 111 -3.55 -3.85 4.25
N SER A 112 -4.18 -4.73 3.48
CA SER A 112 -4.41 -6.13 3.83
C SER A 112 -3.28 -7.00 3.28
N VAL A 113 -2.80 -7.94 4.09
CA VAL A 113 -1.59 -8.72 3.79
C VAL A 113 -1.94 -10.19 3.66
N GLY A 114 -1.69 -10.77 2.49
CA GLY A 114 -1.82 -12.20 2.22
C GLY A 114 -0.46 -12.88 2.21
N VAL A 115 -0.20 -13.71 3.21
CA VAL A 115 1.06 -14.43 3.41
C VAL A 115 0.81 -15.84 3.98
N SER A 116 1.73 -16.76 3.71
CA SER A 116 1.80 -18.07 4.38
C SER A 116 3.12 -18.14 5.13
N GLY A 117 3.05 -18.06 6.46
CA GLY A 117 4.18 -17.83 7.37
C GLY A 117 4.19 -16.39 7.90
N GLN A 118 5.36 -15.94 8.35
CA GLN A 118 5.55 -14.62 8.96
C GLN A 118 6.26 -13.66 8.00
N CYS A 119 5.74 -12.45 7.83
CA CYS A 119 6.45 -11.37 7.13
C CYS A 119 6.55 -10.12 8.00
N GLU A 120 7.55 -9.30 7.73
CA GLU A 120 7.74 -8.00 8.36
C GLU A 120 7.44 -6.88 7.36
N ILE A 121 6.57 -5.97 7.78
CA ILE A 121 6.16 -4.82 7.00
C ILE A 121 6.48 -3.56 7.78
N ARG A 122 7.14 -2.61 7.11
CA ARG A 122 7.37 -1.28 7.63
C ARG A 122 6.39 -0.31 6.98
N ALA A 123 5.50 0.26 7.77
CA ALA A 123 4.58 1.30 7.31
C ALA A 123 5.07 2.68 7.74
N TRP A 124 4.86 3.68 6.87
CA TRP A 124 5.28 5.05 7.06
C TRP A 124 4.07 5.96 6.96
N ALA A 125 3.90 6.85 7.92
CA ALA A 125 2.85 7.87 7.93
C ALA A 125 3.33 9.10 8.71
N PRO A 126 2.66 10.26 8.62
CA PRO A 126 2.99 11.42 9.44
C PRO A 126 2.88 11.06 10.92
N LYS A 127 3.71 11.68 11.78
CA LYS A 127 3.72 11.39 13.23
C LYS A 127 2.35 11.51 13.92
N SER A 128 1.47 12.36 13.41
CA SER A 128 0.11 12.56 13.93
C SER A 128 -0.90 11.50 13.47
N VAL A 129 -0.54 10.64 12.51
CA VAL A 129 -1.40 9.61 11.94
C VAL A 129 -1.12 8.28 12.64
N LEU A 130 -2.16 7.70 13.22
CA LEU A 130 -2.06 6.40 13.88
C LEU A 130 -1.94 5.27 12.84
N LEU A 131 -0.91 4.44 13.03
CA LEU A 131 -0.73 3.16 12.37
C LEU A 131 -1.01 2.04 13.38
N PHE A 132 -1.84 1.06 13.02
CA PHE A 132 -2.09 -0.08 13.89
C PHE A 132 -2.44 -1.34 13.11
N GLN A 133 -2.14 -2.49 13.71
CA GLN A 133 -2.41 -3.81 13.17
C GLN A 133 -3.71 -4.39 13.74
N ARG A 134 -4.44 -5.15 12.94
CA ARG A 134 -5.69 -5.83 13.31
C ARG A 134 -5.94 -7.03 12.40
N ASP A 135 -6.93 -7.85 12.75
CA ASP A 135 -7.46 -8.89 11.86
C ASP A 135 -7.98 -8.30 10.54
N ALA A 136 -7.78 -9.04 9.44
CA ALA A 136 -8.22 -8.58 8.13
C ALA A 136 -9.75 -8.42 8.06
N LEU A 137 -10.22 -7.24 7.65
CA LEU A 137 -11.67 -7.02 7.46
C LEU A 137 -12.23 -7.75 6.23
N MET A 138 -11.40 -7.95 5.20
CA MET A 138 -11.80 -8.52 3.91
C MET A 138 -10.91 -9.70 3.52
N PRO A 139 -10.92 -10.81 4.28
CA PRO A 139 -9.99 -11.92 4.08
C PRO A 139 -10.20 -12.65 2.74
N ASP A 140 -11.44 -12.78 2.27
CA ASP A 140 -11.78 -13.64 1.12
C ASP A 140 -11.75 -12.97 -0.26
N TYR A 141 -11.25 -11.73 -0.37
CA TYR A 141 -11.31 -10.96 -1.61
C TYR A 141 -10.28 -11.39 -2.67
N ALA A 142 -9.29 -12.22 -2.33
CA ALA A 142 -8.24 -12.61 -3.28
C ALA A 142 -8.79 -13.32 -4.53
N LYS A 143 -9.86 -14.12 -4.40
CA LYS A 143 -10.50 -14.79 -5.53
C LYS A 143 -11.07 -13.81 -6.57
N ASP A 144 -11.56 -12.66 -6.11
CA ASP A 144 -12.08 -11.62 -7.00
C ASP A 144 -10.93 -10.83 -7.67
N LEU A 145 -9.80 -10.71 -6.97
CA LEU A 145 -8.59 -10.01 -7.43
C LEU A 145 -7.81 -10.81 -8.49
N GLU A 146 -7.84 -12.14 -8.42
CA GLU A 146 -7.20 -13.04 -9.39
C GLU A 146 -7.97 -13.14 -10.72
N ARG A 147 -9.16 -12.53 -10.84
CA ARG A 147 -9.96 -12.61 -12.08
C ARG A 147 -9.27 -11.84 -13.24
N PRO A 148 -9.14 -12.45 -14.43
CA PRO A 148 -8.66 -11.77 -15.63
C PRO A 148 -9.46 -10.49 -15.89
N GLY A 149 -8.77 -9.35 -16.01
CA GLY A 149 -9.39 -8.02 -16.20
C GLY A 149 -9.30 -7.08 -14.98
N TYR A 150 -9.09 -7.60 -13.76
CA TYR A 150 -8.86 -6.74 -12.58
C TYR A 150 -7.43 -6.16 -12.51
N GLY A 151 -6.45 -6.89 -13.05
CA GLY A 151 -5.04 -6.48 -13.12
C GLY A 151 -4.71 -5.40 -14.18
N MET A 152 -5.70 -4.95 -14.96
CA MET A 152 -5.53 -3.94 -16.02
C MET A 152 -5.48 -2.49 -15.50
N MET A 153 -5.63 -2.26 -14.18
CA MET A 153 -5.52 -0.94 -13.56
C MET A 153 -4.13 -0.65 -12.98
N LEU A 154 -3.09 -1.37 -13.39
CA LEU A 154 -1.73 -0.88 -13.23
C LEU A 154 -1.58 0.34 -14.15
N PRO A 155 -1.04 1.49 -13.69
CA PRO A 155 -0.82 2.63 -14.54
C PRO A 155 0.01 2.17 -15.73
N ASN A 156 -0.51 2.41 -16.94
CA ASN A 156 0.19 2.10 -18.17
C ASN A 156 1.62 2.65 -18.06
N SER A 157 2.60 1.75 -17.99
CA SER A 157 3.97 2.09 -18.36
C SER A 157 3.85 2.60 -19.79
N SER A 158 4.00 3.91 -19.98
CA SER A 158 4.12 4.51 -21.31
C SER A 158 5.17 3.72 -22.08
N LYS A 159 4.73 2.95 -23.08
CA LYS A 159 5.65 2.33 -24.03
C LYS A 159 6.34 3.46 -24.78
N LYS A 160 7.67 3.37 -24.86
CA LYS A 160 8.49 4.13 -25.80
C LYS A 160 8.00 3.91 -27.23
#